data_AF-A0A1W1VLN9-F1
#
_entry.id   AF-A0A1W1VLN9-F1
#
_cell.length_a   1.000
_cell.length_b   1.000
_cell.length_c   1.000
_cell.angle_alpha   90.00
_cell.angle_beta   90.00
_cell.angle_gamma   90.00
#
_symmetry.space_group_name_H-M   'P 1'
#
loop_
_entity.id
_entity.type
_entity.pdbx_description
1 polymer ?
#
loop_
_entity_poly.entity_id
_entity_poly.type
_entity_poly.pdbx_seq_one_letter_code
_entity_poly.pdbx_strand_id
1 'polypeptide(L)'
;MEFQAQVRQMGFPDNMQVDQSDTLEGRVFRVTDASGERGLEIFVTRDALAMYGEGPVTALVLGRLREQAGRALRAAEAPGMYERQVFVGD
;
A
#
# COMPACT_ATOMS: atom_id res chain seq x y z
N MET A 1 -7.59 -3.05 15.15
CA MET A 1 -8.01 -1.80 14.49
C MET A 1 -8.40 -2.13 13.07
N GLU A 2 -9.57 -1.71 12.60
CA GLU A 2 -9.95 -1.85 11.19
C GLU A 2 -8.94 -1.08 10.31
N PHE A 3 -8.50 -1.68 9.20
CA PHE A 3 -7.51 -1.08 8.28
C PHE A 3 -7.83 0.37 7.90
N GLN A 4 -9.11 0.65 7.60
CA GLN A 4 -9.59 1.99 7.25
C GLN A 4 -9.45 3.01 8.39
N ALA A 5 -9.44 2.58 9.66
CA ALA A 5 -9.11 3.47 10.78
C ALA A 5 -7.61 3.86 10.76
N GLN A 6 -6.73 2.92 10.43
CA GLN A 6 -5.29 3.18 10.30
C GLN A 6 -5.00 4.12 9.12
N VAL A 7 -5.64 3.90 7.96
CA VAL A 7 -5.53 4.78 6.79
C VAL A 7 -5.93 6.21 7.14
N ARG A 8 -7.06 6.41 7.85
CA ARG A 8 -7.51 7.74 8.29
C ARG A 8 -6.52 8.42 9.24
N GLN A 9 -5.94 7.66 10.17
CA GLN A 9 -4.94 8.20 11.12
C GLN A 9 -3.64 8.60 10.42
N MET A 10 -3.29 7.96 9.30
CA MET A 10 -2.06 8.25 8.57
C MET A 10 -2.08 9.60 7.84
N GLY A 11 -3.26 10.14 7.54
CA GLY A 11 -3.40 11.46 6.88
C GLY A 11 -2.89 11.45 5.44
N PHE A 12 -3.45 10.56 4.61
CA PHE A 12 -3.26 10.62 3.15
C PHE A 12 -3.91 11.88 2.56
N PRO A 13 -3.41 12.41 1.43
CA PRO A 13 -4.09 13.49 0.70
C PRO A 13 -5.53 13.10 0.33
N ASP A 14 -6.45 14.07 0.35
CA ASP A 14 -7.90 13.83 0.16
C ASP A 14 -8.25 13.20 -1.19
N ASN A 15 -7.40 13.36 -2.20
CA ASN A 15 -7.58 12.81 -3.55
C ASN A 15 -6.98 11.40 -3.72
N MET A 16 -6.58 10.74 -2.63
CA MET A 16 -5.95 9.42 -2.66
C MET A 16 -6.88 8.36 -2.09
N GLN A 17 -6.89 7.20 -2.73
CA GLN A 17 -7.59 6.01 -2.28
C GLN A 17 -6.56 4.97 -1.85
N VAL A 18 -6.80 4.32 -0.70
CA VAL A 18 -5.89 3.32 -0.14
C VAL A 18 -6.67 2.06 0.15
N ASP A 19 -6.22 0.97 -0.45
CA ASP A 19 -6.84 -0.34 -0.36
C ASP A 19 -5.84 -1.42 0.06
N GLN A 20 -6.38 -2.51 0.56
CA GLN A 20 -5.65 -3.70 0.94
C GLN A 20 -6.36 -4.93 0.38
N SER A 21 -5.58 -5.87 -0.13
CA SER A 21 -6.08 -7.20 -0.52
C SER A 21 -5.13 -8.30 -0.03
N ASP A 22 -5.71 -9.36 0.51
CA ASP A 22 -4.98 -10.57 0.87
C ASP A 22 -4.80 -11.47 -0.35
N THR A 23 -3.64 -12.13 -0.43
CA THR A 23 -3.32 -13.14 -1.45
C THR A 23 -2.82 -14.41 -0.77
N LEU A 24 -2.67 -15.50 -1.53
CA LEU A 24 -2.09 -16.74 -1.00
C LEU A 24 -0.63 -16.56 -0.53
N GLU A 25 0.08 -15.62 -1.17
CA GLU A 25 1.52 -15.40 -0.97
C GLU A 25 1.82 -14.26 0.00
N GLY A 26 0.80 -13.52 0.44
CA GLY A 26 0.97 -12.37 1.32
C GLY A 26 -0.15 -11.36 1.21
N ARG A 27 0.19 -10.08 1.13
CA ARG A 27 -0.77 -8.97 1.16
C ARG A 27 -0.32 -7.84 0.27
N VAL A 28 -1.24 -7.30 -0.53
CA VAL A 28 -1.00 -6.12 -1.36
C VAL A 28 -1.66 -4.93 -0.69
N PHE A 29 -0.89 -3.86 -0.57
CA PHE A 29 -1.37 -2.53 -0.21
C PHE A 29 -1.26 -1.64 -1.44
N ARG A 30 -2.31 -0.89 -1.73
CA ARG A 30 -2.37 -0.05 -2.93
C ARG A 30 -2.73 1.38 -2.53
N VAL A 31 -2.07 2.35 -3.14
CA VAL A 31 -2.53 3.74 -3.16
C VAL A 31 -2.74 4.17 -4.61
N THR A 32 -3.87 4.82 -4.89
CA THR A 32 -4.15 5.43 -6.20
C THR A 32 -4.64 6.86 -6.03
N ASP A 33 -4.54 7.65 -7.09
CA ASP A 33 -5.32 8.89 -7.17
C ASP A 33 -6.81 8.60 -7.42
N ALA A 34 -7.65 9.63 -7.33
CA ALA A 34 -9.09 9.53 -7.52
C ALA A 34 -9.50 9.10 -8.94
N SER A 35 -8.65 9.31 -9.96
CA SER A 35 -8.91 8.82 -11.33
C SER A 35 -8.48 7.37 -11.52
N GLY A 36 -7.60 6.85 -10.66
CA GLY A 36 -7.02 5.52 -10.81
C GLY A 36 -5.97 5.43 -11.92
N GLU A 37 -5.60 6.55 -12.54
CA GLU A 37 -4.59 6.62 -13.60
C GLU A 37 -3.18 6.56 -13.03
N ARG A 38 -3.02 6.85 -11.74
CA ARG A 38 -1.74 6.81 -11.05
C ARG A 38 -1.85 5.99 -9.80
N GLY A 39 -0.78 5.28 -9.47
CA GLY A 39 -0.78 4.45 -8.28
C GLY A 39 0.55 3.79 -7.99
N LEU A 40 0.58 3.15 -6.83
CA LEU A 40 1.68 2.35 -6.34
C LEU A 40 1.12 1.18 -5.53
N GLU A 41 1.73 0.02 -5.72
CA GLU A 41 1.50 -1.15 -4.91
C GLU A 41 2.73 -1.49 -4.08
N ILE A 42 2.48 -1.98 -2.86
CA ILE A 42 3.47 -2.66 -2.03
C ILE A 42 2.92 -4.05 -1.72
N PHE A 43 3.60 -5.06 -2.23
CA PHE A 43 3.34 -6.45 -1.88
C PHE A 43 4.25 -6.85 -0.72
N VAL A 44 3.64 -7.28 0.37
CA VAL A 44 4.32 -7.83 1.54
C VAL A 44 4.18 -9.34 1.50
N THR A 45 5.30 -10.06 1.52
CA THR A 45 5.25 -11.51 1.53
C THR A 45 4.68 -12.05 2.84
N ARG A 46 4.13 -13.25 2.80
CA ARG A 46 3.66 -13.96 3.99
C ARG A 46 4.75 -14.12 5.04
N ASP A 47 5.99 -14.39 4.62
CA ASP A 47 7.12 -14.54 5.54
C ASP A 47 7.45 -13.21 6.23
N ALA A 48 7.40 -12.08 5.51
CA ALA A 48 7.56 -10.76 6.12
C ALA A 48 6.48 -10.46 7.16
N LEU A 49 5.22 -10.81 6.86
CA LEU A 49 4.10 -10.66 7.82
C LEU A 49 4.32 -11.51 9.07
N ALA A 50 4.81 -12.75 8.91
CA ALA A 50 5.07 -13.66 10.02
C ALA A 50 6.25 -13.19 10.88
N MET A 51 7.31 -12.70 10.25
CA MET A 51 8.55 -12.27 10.92
C MET A 51 8.37 -10.96 11.69
N TYR A 52 7.75 -9.96 11.06
CA TYR A 52 7.67 -8.60 11.61
C TYR A 52 6.32 -8.29 12.27
N GLY A 53 5.32 -9.16 12.09
CA GLY A 53 3.97 -8.99 12.61
C GLY A 53 3.12 -8.06 11.76
N GLU A 54 1.82 -8.39 11.65
CA GLU A 54 0.90 -7.65 10.76
C GLU A 54 0.77 -6.17 11.10
N GLY A 55 0.67 -5.82 12.39
CA GLY A 55 0.50 -4.44 12.84
C GLY A 55 1.70 -3.54 12.49
N PRO A 56 2.92 -3.89 12.94
CA PRO A 56 4.13 -3.15 12.58
C PRO A 56 4.35 -3.02 11.08
N VAL A 57 4.13 -4.11 10.33
CA VAL A 57 4.25 -4.09 8.86
C VAL A 57 3.22 -3.18 8.21
N THR A 58 1.96 -3.24 8.65
CA THR A 58 0.91 -2.37 8.11
C THR A 58 1.25 -0.89 8.34
N ALA A 59 1.71 -0.53 9.53
CA ALA A 59 2.11 0.85 9.84
C ALA A 59 3.29 1.31 8.97
N LEU A 60 4.30 0.46 8.77
CA LEU A 60 5.46 0.72 7.91
C LEU A 60 5.02 0.96 6.45
N VAL A 61 4.19 0.05 5.91
CA VAL A 61 3.74 0.11 4.53
C VAL A 61 2.87 1.35 4.29
N LEU A 62 1.93 1.64 5.19
CA LEU A 62 1.10 2.85 5.09
C LEU A 62 1.95 4.12 5.15
N GLY A 63 2.99 4.16 5.99
CA GLY A 63 3.95 5.26 6.02
C GLY A 63 4.63 5.48 4.68
N ARG A 64 5.08 4.41 4.03
CA ARG A 64 5.73 4.46 2.71
C ARG A 64 4.77 4.86 1.60
N LEU A 65 3.55 4.32 1.58
CA LEU A 65 2.53 4.71 0.62
C LEU A 65 2.19 6.20 0.77
N ARG A 66 2.03 6.69 2.01
CA ARG A 66 1.77 8.11 2.27
C ARG A 66 2.89 9.00 1.77
N GLU A 67 4.14 8.63 2.00
CA GLU A 67 5.30 9.38 1.51
C GLU A 67 5.26 9.50 -0.02
N GLN A 68 4.95 8.40 -0.72
CA GLN A 68 4.85 8.41 -2.19
C GLN A 68 3.61 9.15 -2.69
N ALA A 69 2.50 9.08 -1.97
CA ALA A 69 1.28 9.83 -2.28
C ALA A 69 1.46 11.35 -2.08
N GLY A 70 2.33 11.77 -1.16
CA GLY A 70 2.76 13.16 -1.03
C GLY A 70 3.69 13.63 -2.16
N ARG A 71 4.17 12.70 -2.98
CA ARG A 71 4.90 12.95 -4.23
C ARG A 71 3.98 12.68 -5.42
N ALA A 72 4.47 12.92 -6.63
CA ALA A 72 3.74 12.51 -7.83
C ALA A 72 3.79 10.99 -8.00
N LEU A 73 2.66 10.31 -7.80
CA LEU A 73 2.51 8.89 -8.14
C LEU A 73 2.78 8.66 -9.63
N ARG A 74 3.36 7.50 -9.96
CA ARG A 74 3.62 7.10 -11.35
C ARG A 74 2.32 6.76 -12.05
N ALA A 75 2.30 6.99 -13.36
CA ALA A 75 1.23 6.53 -14.21
C ALA A 75 1.15 5.00 -14.18
N ALA A 76 -0.06 4.49 -14.21
CA ALA A 76 -0.33 3.07 -14.37
C ALA A 76 0.20 2.59 -15.74
N GLU A 77 0.77 1.39 -15.78
CA GLU A 77 1.24 0.76 -17.03
C GLU A 77 0.06 0.38 -17.93
N ALA A 78 -1.06 0.02 -17.31
CA ALA A 78 -2.37 -0.18 -17.92
C ALA A 78 -3.44 0.01 -16.84
N PRO A 79 -4.75 0.04 -17.18
CA PRO A 79 -5.82 0.14 -16.19
C PRO A 79 -5.68 -0.93 -15.09
N GLY A 80 -5.45 -0.48 -13.86
CA GLY A 80 -5.26 -1.36 -12.69
C GLY A 80 -3.90 -2.03 -12.55
N MET A 81 -2.94 -1.76 -13.45
CA MET A 81 -1.55 -2.23 -13.36
C MET A 81 -0.63 -1.09 -12.93
N TYR A 82 -0.25 -1.10 -11.66
CA TYR A 82 0.62 -0.10 -11.06
C TYR A 82 2.01 -0.68 -10.82
N GLU A 83 3.01 0.21 -10.69
CA GLU A 83 4.32 -0.19 -10.19
C GLU A 83 4.14 -0.92 -8.85
N ARG A 84 4.80 -2.08 -8.70
CA ARG A 84 4.76 -2.88 -7.48
C ARG A 84 6.14 -2.99 -6.86
N GLN A 85 6.24 -2.56 -5.61
CA GLN A 85 7.40 -2.82 -4.76
C GLN A 85 7.14 -4.07 -3.93
N VAL A 86 8.18 -4.87 -3.70
CA VAL A 86 8.09 -6.11 -2.91
C VAL A 86 8.85 -5.93 -1.60
N PHE A 87 8.18 -6.24 -0.50
CA PHE A 87 8.74 -6.27 0.84
C PHE A 87 8.84 -7.72 1.31
N VAL A 88 10.07 -8.23 1.35
CA VAL A 88 10.41 -9.60 1.75
C VAL A 88 10.87 -9.65 3.21
N GLY A 89 10.63 -10.76 3.88
CA GLY A 89 11.32 -11.09 5.13
C GLY A 89 12.80 -11.33 4.82
N ASP A 90 13.69 -10.89 5.71
CA ASP A 90 15.13 -11.12 5.59
C ASP A 90 15.51 -12.47 6.22
#